data_AF-A0A957YSS0-F1
#
_entry.id   AF-A0A957YSS0-F1
#
_cell.length_a   1.000
_cell.length_b   1.000
_cell.length_c   1.000
_cell.angle_alpha   90.00
_cell.angle_beta   90.00
_cell.angle_gamma   90.00
#
_symmetry.space_group_name_H-M   'P 1'
#
loop_
_entity.id
_entity.type
_entity.pdbx_description
1 polymer ?
#
loop_
_entity_poly.entity_id
_entity_poly.type
_entity_poly.pdbx_seq_one_letter_code
_entity_poly.pdbx_strand_id
1 'polypeptide(L)' 'TQAMFIKYLGHAKGSAGELRAQLYIAKDQGYISEESFSEMFSLSEICSKQLARFIQYLENQPNARRMREDGAEYSVE' A
#
# COMPACT_ATOMS: atom_id res chain seq x y z
N THR A 1 4.06 -14.67 -6.57
CA THR A 1 3.02 -15.41 -5.81
C THR A 1 2.27 -14.45 -4.90
N GLN A 2 1.03 -14.75 -4.50
CA GLN A 2 0.21 -13.88 -3.65
C GLN A 2 0.88 -13.53 -2.31
N ALA A 3 1.56 -14.49 -1.68
CA ALA A 3 2.32 -14.27 -0.45
C ALA A 3 3.42 -13.21 -0.59
N MET A 4 4.16 -13.20 -1.72
CA MET A 4 5.15 -12.17 -1.98
C MET A 4 4.51 -10.79 -2.18
N PHE A 5 3.35 -10.73 -2.84
CA PHE A 5 2.63 -9.47 -3.02
C PHE A 5 2.17 -8.89 -1.68
N ILE A 6 1.56 -9.71 -0.82
CA ILE A 6 1.19 -9.31 0.55
C ILE A 6 2.42 -8.82 1.33
N LYS A 7 3.56 -9.52 1.23
CA LYS A 7 4.82 -9.10 1.87
C LYS A 7 5.25 -7.70 1.42
N TYR A 8 5.23 -7.41 0.12
CA TYR A 8 5.60 -6.08 -0.38
C TYR A 8 4.61 -4.99 0.02
N LEU A 9 3.31 -5.28 0.07
CA LEU A 9 2.32 -4.36 0.64
C LEU A 9 2.59 -4.09 2.13
N GLY A 10 3.03 -5.11 2.88
CA GLY A 10 3.48 -4.96 4.26
C GLY A 10 4.66 -4.01 4.41
N HIS A 11 5.67 -4.11 3.54
CA HIS A 11 6.78 -3.15 3.50
C HIS A 11 6.29 -1.73 3.22
N ALA A 12 5.44 -1.54 2.20
CA ALA A 12 4.88 -0.23 1.86
C ALA A 12 4.10 0.38 3.04
N LYS A 13 3.32 -0.44 3.76
CA LYS A 13 2.60 -0.01 4.97
C LYS A 13 3.57 0.42 6.08
N GLY A 14 4.68 -0.31 6.24
CA GLY A 14 5.77 0.02 7.17
C GLY A 14 6.40 1.38 6.83
N SER A 15 6.76 1.59 5.56
CA SER A 15 7.34 2.86 5.08
C SER A 15 6.41 4.06 5.32
N ALA A 16 5.09 3.90 5.18
CA ALA A 16 4.14 4.95 5.54
C ALA A 16 4.12 5.25 7.07
N GLY A 17 4.37 4.24 7.91
CA GLY A 17 4.58 4.43 9.35
C GLY A 17 5.86 5.20 9.65
N GLU A 18 6.98 4.82 9.02
CA GLU A 18 8.27 5.49 9.17
C GLU A 18 8.21 6.95 8.72
N LEU A 19 7.56 7.23 7.58
CA LEU A 19 7.35 8.58 7.09
C LEU A 19 6.62 9.46 8.11
N ARG A 20 5.60 8.94 8.80
CA ARG A 20 4.88 9.71 9.85
C ARG A 20 5.79 10.09 11.01
N ALA A 21 6.69 9.20 11.44
CA ALA A 21 7.68 9.52 12.46
C ALA A 21 8.69 10.58 11.96
N GLN A 22 9.14 10.47 10.71
CA GLN A 22 10.03 11.44 10.09
C GLN A 22 9.37 12.81 9.92
N LEU A 23 8.07 12.88 9.61
CA LEU A 23 7.32 14.14 9.52
C LEU A 23 7.29 14.89 10.86
N TYR A 24 7.14 14.19 11.99
CA TYR A 24 7.23 14.82 13.31
C TYR A 24 8.62 15.44 13.53
N ILE A 25 9.68 14.69 13.23
CA ILE A 25 11.06 15.18 13.35
C ILE A 25 11.26 16.39 12.44
N ALA A 26 10.83 16.33 11.18
CA ALA A 26 10.97 17.43 10.23
C ALA A 26 10.22 18.69 10.68
N LYS A 27 9.03 18.53 11.27
CA LYS A 27 8.25 19.63 11.84
C LYS A 27 8.98 20.23 13.05
N ASP A 28 9.45 19.40 13.98
CA ASP A 28 10.15 19.85 15.19
C ASP A 28 11.46 20.59 14.87
N GLN A 29 12.15 20.19 13.80
CA GLN A 29 13.34 20.89 13.29
C GLN A 29 13.01 22.14 12.46
N GLY A 30 11.73 22.45 12.23
CA GLY A 30 11.29 23.59 11.43
C GLY A 30 11.56 23.45 9.94
N TYR A 31 11.76 22.23 9.42
CA TYR A 31 11.98 21.98 7.99
C TYR A 31 10.70 22.04 7.16
N ILE A 32 9.54 21.82 7.80
CA ILE A 32 8.22 21.89 7.17
C ILE A 32 7.28 22.73 8.04
N SER A 33 6.28 23.37 7.41
CA SER A 33 5.24 24.10 8.13
C SER A 33 4.25 23.14 8.79
N GLU A 34 3.46 23.64 9.75
CA GLU A 34 2.33 22.90 10.35
C GLU A 34 1.33 22.43 9.28
N GLU A 35 1.06 23.28 8.29
CA GLU A 35 0.14 22.97 7.19
C GLU A 35 0.65 21.79 6.36
N SER A 36 1.91 21.85 5.91
CA SER A 36 2.53 20.76 5.15
C SER A 36 2.63 19.47 5.99
N PHE A 37 2.94 19.58 7.28
CA PHE A 37 2.92 18.45 8.20
C PHE A 37 1.54 17.80 8.24
N SER A 38 0.49 18.58 8.47
CA SER A 38 -0.88 18.09 8.59
C SER A 38 -1.35 17.38 7.30
N GLU A 39 -1.08 17.99 6.14
CA GLU A 39 -1.42 17.41 4.83
C GLU A 39 -0.68 16.08 4.60
N MET A 40 0.65 16.07 4.72
CA MET A 40 1.47 14.88 4.46
C MET A 40 1.20 13.75 5.47
N PHE A 41 0.97 14.10 6.74
CA PHE A 41 0.63 13.13 7.76
C PHE A 41 -0.71 12.46 7.47
N SER A 42 -1.73 13.24 7.10
CA SER A 42 -3.05 12.74 6.73
C SER A 42 -2.97 11.82 5.50
N LEU A 43 -2.26 12.24 4.45
CA LEU A 43 -2.06 11.42 3.25
C LEU A 43 -1.35 10.09 3.56
N SER A 44 -0.29 10.13 4.38
CA SER A 44 0.43 8.93 4.79
C SER A 44 -0.44 7.98 5.63
N GLU A 45 -1.28 8.52 6.51
CA GLU A 45 -2.23 7.74 7.29
C GLU A 45 -3.29 7.06 6.41
N ILE A 46 -3.88 7.80 5.46
CA ILE A 46 -4.85 7.28 4.48
C ILE A 46 -4.22 6.15 3.66
N CYS A 47 -3.01 6.37 3.13
CA CYS A 47 -2.25 5.36 2.38
C CYS A 47 -2.03 4.09 3.22
N SER A 48 -1.56 4.24 4.46
CA SER A 48 -1.36 3.11 5.39
C SER A 48 -2.65 2.32 5.64
N LYS A 49 -3.79 3.01 5.83
CA LYS A 49 -5.12 2.40 6.00
C LYS A 49 -5.57 1.63 4.75
N GLN A 50 -5.36 2.19 3.57
CA GLN A 50 -5.68 1.54 2.28
C GLN A 50 -4.86 0.26 2.10
N LEU A 51 -3.55 0.33 2.34
CA LEU A 51 -2.66 -0.84 2.28
C LEU A 51 -3.09 -1.92 3.27
N ALA A 52 -3.43 -1.55 4.52
CA ALA A 52 -3.89 -2.49 5.52
C ALA A 52 -5.18 -3.23 5.09
N ARG A 53 -6.18 -2.49 4.58
CA ARG A 53 -7.42 -3.09 4.09
C ARG A 53 -7.19 -3.99 2.88
N PHE A 54 -6.25 -3.62 2.00
CA PHE A 54 -5.94 -4.42 0.83
C PHE A 54 -5.20 -5.71 1.18
N ILE A 55 -4.25 -5.66 2.11
CA ILE A 55 -3.62 -6.85 2.70
C ILE A 55 -4.69 -7.78 3.27
N GLN A 56 -5.57 -7.24 4.13
CA GLN A 56 -6.65 -8.02 4.75
C GLN A 56 -7.57 -8.66 3.70
N TYR A 57 -7.92 -7.92 2.64
CA TYR A 57 -8.70 -8.45 1.53
C TYR A 57 -8.01 -9.64 0.85
N LEU A 58 -6.72 -9.51 0.55
CA LEU A 58 -5.94 -10.56 -0.11
C LEU A 58 -5.74 -11.78 0.81
N GLU A 59 -5.55 -11.58 2.11
CA GLU A 59 -5.43 -12.67 3.09
C GLU A 59 -6.75 -13.45 3.20
N ASN A 60 -7.89 -12.77 3.13
CA ASN A 60 -9.22 -13.39 3.17
C ASN A 60 -9.64 -13.99 1.82
N GLN A 61 -8.93 -13.69 0.73
CA GLN A 61 -9.15 -14.26 -0.60
C GLN A 61 -7.90 -14.98 -1.13
N PRO A 62 -7.45 -16.07 -0.48
CA PRO A 62 -6.38 -16.89 -1.02
C PRO A 62 -6.91 -17.57 -2.31
N ASN A 63 -6.49 -17.09 -3.48
CA ASN A 63 -6.80 -17.67 -4.81
C ASN A 63 -8.27 -17.58 -5.32
N ALA A 64 -8.98 -16.46 -5.16
CA ALA A 64 -10.39 -16.37 -5.59
C ALA A 64 -10.67 -16.44 -7.11
N ARG A 65 -9.67 -16.46 -7.98
CA ARG A 65 -9.86 -16.81 -9.40
C ARG A 65 -8.53 -17.21 -10.00
N ARG A 66 -8.33 -18.50 -10.28
CA ARG A 66 -7.73 -18.83 -11.59
C ARG A 66 -8.57 -18.03 -12.58
N MET A 67 -8.00 -17.05 -13.28
CA MET A 67 -8.54 -16.76 -14.59
C MET A 67 -8.56 -18.14 -15.28
N ARG A 68 -9.75 -18.73 -15.40
CA ARG A 68 -9.99 -19.56 -16.55
C ARG A 68 -9.81 -18.57 -17.68
N GLU A 69 -8.62 -18.55 -18.27
CA GLU A 69 -8.56 -18.31 -19.69
C GLU A 69 -9.43 -19.43 -20.26
N ASP A 70 -10.73 -19.18 -20.38
CA ASP A 70 -11.56 -19.97 -21.27
C ASP A 70 -10.85 -19.82 -22.61
N GLY A 71 -10.25 -20.92 -23.07
CA GLY A 71 -9.14 -20.92 -24.03
C GLY A 71 -9.36 -19.91 -25.14
N ALA A 72 -8.56 -18.84 -25.11
CA ALA A 72 -8.40 -18.02 -26.30
C ALA A 72 -7.60 -18.91 -27.28
N GLU A 73 -8.31 -19.61 -28.15
CA GLU A 73 -7.72 -20.16 -29.37
C GLU A 73 -7.13 -18.97 -30.13
N TYR A 74 -5.80 -18.85 -30.07
CA TYR A 74 -5.08 -17.97 -30.96
C TYR A 74 -5.16 -18.60 -32.36
N SER A 75 -6.13 -18.19 -33.16
CA SER A 75 -6.13 -18.47 -34.59
C SER A 75 -4.93 -17.77 -35.21
N VAL A 76 -3.90 -18.54 -35.51
CA VAL A 76 -2.78 -18.12 -36.35
C VAL A 76 -3.21 -18.38 -37.79
N GLU A 77 -3.89 -17.42 -38.40
CA GLU A 77 -3.94 -17.30 -39.87
C GLU A 77 -2.79 -16.43 -40.35
#